data_AF-A0A381Y983-F1
#
_entry.id   AF-A0A381Y983-F1
#
_cell.length_a   1.000
_cell.length_b   1.000
_cell.length_c   1.000
_cell.angle_alpha   90.00
_cell.angle_beta   90.00
_cell.angle_gamma   90.00
#
_symmetry.space_group_name_H-M   'P 1'
#
loop_
_entity.id
_entity.type
_entity.pdbx_description
1 polymer ?
#
loop_
_entity_poly.entity_id
_entity_poly.type
_entity_poly.pdbx_seq_one_letter_code
_entity_poly.pdbx_strand_id
1 'polypeptide(L)'
;MLNYIWFGMIFISVVIGTITGNIEAVTEAAITMARTAVEIAISLIGIMALWLGTMKIAEESGLTRIIARRLRPITIRLFPDVPKDHPAIGSIVLNMAANILGLGN
;
A
#
# COMPACT_ATOMS: atom_id res chain seq x y z
N MET A 1 -7.51 6.89 14.89
CA MET A 1 -8.20 8.00 14.19
C MET A 1 -9.05 7.49 13.01
N LEU A 2 -8.45 6.77 12.05
CA LEU A 2 -9.16 6.25 10.87
C LEU A 2 -10.35 5.33 11.22
N ASN A 3 -10.20 4.41 12.18
CA ASN A 3 -11.28 3.50 12.59
C ASN A 3 -12.55 4.24 13.06
N TYR A 4 -12.40 5.38 13.73
CA TYR A 4 -13.54 6.19 14.16
C TYR A 4 -14.25 6.86 12.98
N ILE A 5 -13.50 7.26 11.95
CA ILE A 5 -14.05 7.86 10.73
C ILE A 5 -14.87 6.82 9.97
N TRP A 6 -14.34 5.61 9.75
CA TRP A 6 -15.06 4.52 9.09
C TRP A 6 -16.32 4.12 9.84
N PHE A 7 -16.21 3.95 11.16
CA PHE A 7 -17.35 3.66 11.99
C PHE A 7 -18.41 4.76 11.90
N GLY A 8 -18.01 6.03 11.96
CA GLY A 8 -18.91 7.15 11.80
C GLY A 8 -19.66 7.16 10.47
N MET A 9 -18.97 6.89 9.36
CA MET A 9 -19.59 6.82 8.02
C MET A 9 -20.63 5.69 7.93
N ILE A 10 -20.30 4.50 8.43
CA ILE A 10 -21.21 3.35 8.44
C ILE A 10 -22.41 3.60 9.36
N PHE A 11 -22.17 4.19 10.53
CA PHE A 11 -23.24 4.51 11.47
C PHE A 11 -24.21 5.54 10.88
N ILE A 12 -23.69 6.61 10.26
CA ILE A 12 -24.51 7.63 9.61
C ILE A 12 -25.30 7.03 8.44
N SER A 13 -24.71 6.16 7.62
CA SER A 13 -25.43 5.55 6.50
C SER A 13 -26.61 4.68 6.96
N VAL A 14 -26.43 3.92 8.05
CA VAL A 14 -27.51 3.10 8.64
C VAL A 14 -28.59 3.98 9.25
N VAL A 15 -28.23 5.03 9.99
CA VAL A 15 -29.20 5.96 10.60
C VAL A 15 -30.03 6.67 9.53
N ILE A 16 -29.39 7.22 8.49
CA ILE A 16 -30.09 7.90 7.39
C ILE A 16 -30.96 6.92 6.60
N GLY A 17 -30.45 5.72 6.29
CA GLY A 17 -31.21 4.67 5.61
C GLY A 17 -32.45 4.25 6.40
N THR A 18 -32.36 4.20 7.73
CA THR A 18 -33.50 3.90 8.60
C THR A 18 -34.54 5.03 8.58
N ILE A 19 -34.10 6.29 8.71
CA ILE A 19 -35.00 7.46 8.75
C ILE A 19 -35.72 7.68 7.41
N THR A 20 -35.04 7.42 6.30
CA THR A 20 -35.59 7.59 4.94
C THR A 20 -36.40 6.39 4.45
N GLY A 21 -36.42 5.28 5.20
CA GLY A 21 -37.07 4.02 4.81
C GLY A 21 -36.32 3.24 3.72
N ASN A 22 -35.11 3.67 3.35
CA ASN A 22 -34.30 3.10 2.27
C ASN A 22 -33.14 2.24 2.81
N ILE A 23 -33.40 1.42 3.83
CA ILE A 23 -32.37 0.57 4.46
C ILE A 23 -31.92 -0.58 3.55
N GLU A 24 -32.79 -0.99 2.62
CA GLU A 24 -32.49 -1.99 1.60
C GLU A 24 -31.34 -1.52 0.70
N ALA A 25 -31.35 -0.25 0.24
CA ALA A 25 -30.25 0.28 -0.56
C ALA A 25 -28.91 0.33 0.19
N VAL A 26 -28.92 0.56 1.51
CA VAL A 26 -27.69 0.51 2.33
C VAL A 26 -27.11 -0.90 2.35
N THR A 27 -27.98 -1.91 2.51
CA THR A 27 -27.58 -3.32 2.54
C THR A 27 -27.12 -3.81 1.16
N GLU A 28 -27.85 -3.45 0.11
CA GLU A 28 -27.51 -3.77 -1.27
C GLU A 28 -26.17 -3.14 -1.69
N ALA A 29 -25.95 -1.87 -1.35
CA ALA A 29 -24.69 -1.20 -1.59
C ALA A 29 -23.52 -1.89 -0.86
N ALA A 30 -23.73 -2.30 0.40
CA ALA A 30 -22.70 -3.02 1.16
C ALA A 30 -22.33 -4.36 0.51
N ILE A 31 -23.33 -5.15 0.09
CA ILE A 31 -23.11 -6.45 -0.56
C ILE A 31 -22.45 -6.27 -1.94
N THR A 32 -22.92 -5.31 -2.72
CA THR A 32 -22.37 -5.01 -4.05
C THR A 32 -20.91 -4.58 -3.96
N MET A 33 -20.60 -3.65 -3.04
CA MET A 33 -19.23 -3.19 -2.83
C MET A 33 -18.33 -4.30 -2.30
N ALA A 34 -18.85 -5.22 -1.47
CA ALA A 34 -18.09 -6.40 -1.04
C ALA A 34 -17.72 -7.29 -2.24
N ARG A 35 -18.65 -7.53 -3.17
CA ARG A 35 -18.36 -8.27 -4.41
C ARG A 35 -17.31 -7.55 -5.25
N THR A 36 -17.46 -6.24 -5.47
CA THR A 36 -16.50 -5.43 -6.22
C THR A 36 -15.11 -5.48 -5.58
N ALA A 37 -15.02 -5.40 -4.25
CA ALA A 37 -13.75 -5.51 -3.54
C ALA A 37 -13.07 -6.87 -3.78
N VAL A 38 -13.83 -7.97 -3.78
CA VAL A 38 -13.31 -9.31 -4.08
C VAL A 38 -12.86 -9.42 -5.53
N GLU A 39 -13.63 -8.90 -6.48
CA GLU A 39 -13.28 -8.91 -7.90
C GLU A 39 -11.98 -8.14 -8.17
N ILE A 40 -11.84 -6.95 -7.57
CA ILE A 40 -10.60 -6.17 -7.62
C ILE A 40 -9.45 -6.97 -7.00
N ALA A 41 -9.64 -7.54 -5.80
CA ALA A 41 -8.59 -8.31 -5.13
C ALA A 41 -8.11 -9.49 -6.00
N ILE A 42 -9.03 -10.28 -6.57
CA ILE A 42 -8.69 -11.40 -7.44
C ILE A 42 -7.93 -10.92 -8.69
N SER A 43 -8.38 -9.82 -9.31
CA SER A 43 -7.70 -9.25 -10.48
C SER A 43 -6.27 -8.81 -10.17
N LEU A 44 -6.03 -8.31 -8.95
CA LEU A 44 -4.71 -7.87 -8.50
C LEU A 44 -3.79 -9.02 -8.10
N ILE A 45 -4.32 -10.14 -7.59
CA ILE A 45 -3.50 -11.28 -7.11
C ILE A 45 -2.53 -11.76 -8.19
N GLY A 46 -2.97 -11.91 -9.44
CA GLY A 46 -2.12 -12.42 -10.52
C GLY A 46 -0.91 -11.50 -10.80
N ILE A 47 -1.18 -10.21 -10.95
CA ILE A 47 -0.14 -9.20 -11.19
C ILE A 47 0.78 -9.09 -9.97
N MET A 48 0.22 -9.12 -8.76
CA MET A 48 0.98 -9.02 -7.52
C MET A 48 1.85 -10.25 -7.28
N ALA A 49 1.36 -11.45 -7.58
CA ALA A 49 2.15 -12.68 -7.48
C ALA A 49 3.37 -12.65 -8.43
N LEU A 50 3.17 -12.21 -9.68
CA LEU A 50 4.26 -12.02 -10.63
C LEU A 50 5.29 -10.99 -10.12
N TRP A 51 4.78 -9.87 -9.61
CA TRP A 51 5.62 -8.77 -9.16
C TRP A 51 6.43 -9.12 -7.92
N LEU A 52 5.76 -9.66 -6.89
CA LEU A 52 6.40 -10.11 -5.66
C LEU A 52 7.38 -11.26 -5.92
N GLY A 53 7.05 -12.18 -6.84
CA GLY A 53 7.94 -13.28 -7.25
C GLY A 53 9.21 -12.78 -7.94
N THR A 54 9.07 -11.88 -8.93
CA THR A 54 10.20 -11.27 -9.63
C THR A 54 11.08 -10.47 -8.68
N MET A 55 10.45 -9.74 -7.76
CA MET A 55 11.16 -9.00 -6.73
C MET A 55 11.92 -9.92 -5.78
N LYS A 56 11.34 -11.06 -5.39
CA LYS A 56 12.02 -12.02 -4.52
C LYS A 56 13.33 -12.50 -5.17
N ILE A 57 13.31 -12.74 -6.47
CA ILE A 57 14.51 -13.06 -7.27
C ILE A 57 15.51 -11.89 -7.27
N ALA A 58 15.03 -10.64 -7.44
CA ALA A 58 15.88 -9.45 -7.38
C ALA A 58 16.52 -9.22 -6.00
N GLU A 59 15.80 -9.55 -4.93
CA GLU A 59 16.30 -9.51 -3.55
C GLU A 59 17.36 -10.58 -3.31
N GLU A 60 17.07 -11.85 -3.67
CA GLU A 60 17.97 -12.98 -3.47
C GLU A 60 19.25 -12.90 -4.33
N SER A 61 19.16 -12.34 -5.54
CA SER A 61 20.33 -12.06 -6.39
C SER A 61 21.20 -10.89 -5.90
N GLY A 62 20.77 -10.15 -4.88
CA GLY A 62 21.47 -8.98 -4.36
C GLY A 62 21.36 -7.73 -5.24
N LEU A 63 20.54 -7.76 -6.30
CA LEU A 63 20.30 -6.62 -7.20
C LEU A 63 19.75 -5.41 -6.44
N THR A 64 18.84 -5.63 -5.50
CA THR A 64 18.29 -4.59 -4.62
C THR A 64 19.38 -3.87 -3.84
N ARG A 65 20.40 -4.60 -3.37
CA ARG A 65 21.53 -4.05 -2.61
C ARG A 65 22.52 -3.28 -3.49
N ILE A 66 22.58 -3.59 -4.79
CA ILE A 66 23.36 -2.84 -5.78
C ILE A 66 22.65 -1.51 -6.09
N ILE A 67 21.35 -1.58 -6.40
CA ILE A 67 20.52 -0.39 -6.66
C ILE A 67 20.53 0.53 -5.44
N ALA A 68 20.39 -0.03 -4.24
CA ALA A 68 20.50 0.68 -2.99
C ALA A 68 21.83 1.46 -2.88
N ARG A 69 22.97 0.78 -3.07
CA ARG A 69 24.28 1.44 -3.03
C ARG A 69 24.42 2.55 -4.08
N ARG A 70 23.80 2.40 -5.25
CA ARG A 70 23.79 3.41 -6.31
C ARG A 70 22.89 4.62 -5.99
N LEU A 71 21.83 4.42 -5.21
CA LEU A 71 20.91 5.48 -4.75
C LEU A 71 21.45 6.24 -3.53
N ARG A 72 22.38 5.63 -2.75
CA ARG A 72 23.04 6.26 -1.59
C ARG A 72 23.49 7.72 -1.81
N PRO A 73 24.18 8.11 -2.90
CA PRO A 73 24.58 9.51 -3.14
C PRO A 73 23.38 10.46 -3.30
N ILE A 74 22.28 9.99 -3.89
CA ILE A 74 21.05 10.79 -4.03
C ILE A 74 20.37 10.94 -2.66
N THR A 75 20.26 9.85 -1.90
CA THR A 75 19.61 9.87 -0.58
C THR A 75 20.37 10.74 0.43
N ILE A 76 21.70 10.71 0.44
CA ILE A 76 22.52 11.61 1.30
C ILE A 76 22.32 13.08 0.91
N ARG A 77 22.08 13.37 -0.38
CA ARG A 77 21.81 14.74 -0.84
C ARG A 77 20.39 15.20 -0.48
N LEU A 78 19.41 14.30 -0.51
CA LEU A 78 18.01 14.60 -0.15
C LEU A 78 17.79 14.68 1.37
N PHE A 79 18.56 13.90 2.15
CA PHE A 79 18.49 13.85 3.61
C PHE A 79 19.85 14.21 4.24
N PRO A 80 20.28 15.48 4.15
CA PRO A 80 21.58 15.92 4.66
C PRO A 80 21.71 15.85 6.19
N ASP A 81 20.59 15.90 6.91
CA ASP A 81 20.55 15.85 8.38
C ASP A 81 20.78 14.45 8.95
N VAL A 82 20.76 13.41 8.10
CA VAL A 82 20.99 12.02 8.51
C VAL A 82 22.47 11.68 8.28
N PRO A 83 23.23 11.29 9.33
CA PRO A 83 24.64 10.93 9.18
C PRO A 83 24.83 9.82 8.15
N LYS A 84 25.89 9.93 7.33
CA LYS A 84 26.14 9.03 6.18
C LYS A 84 26.27 7.55 6.55
N ASP A 85 26.62 7.27 7.80
CA ASP A 85 26.82 5.92 8.35
C ASP A 85 25.68 5.50 9.29
N HIS A 86 24.61 6.31 9.38
CA HIS A 86 23.44 5.96 10.15
C HIS A 86 22.62 4.86 9.42
N PRO A 87 22.20 3.79 10.11
CA PRO A 87 21.42 2.70 9.50
C PRO A 87 20.14 3.15 8.80
N ALA A 88 19.59 4.31 9.20
CA ALA A 88 18.42 4.92 8.56
C ALA A 88 18.60 5.22 7.07
N ILE A 89 19.81 5.62 6.62
CA ILE A 89 20.08 5.83 5.19
C ILE A 89 19.88 4.51 4.44
N GLY A 90 20.35 3.38 5.00
CA GLY A 90 20.17 2.06 4.40
C GLY A 90 18.70 1.67 4.26
N SER A 91 17.89 1.91 5.29
CA SER A 91 16.45 1.64 5.28
C SER A 91 15.69 2.52 4.27
N ILE A 92 16.01 3.81 4.18
CA ILE A 92 15.38 4.74 3.22
C ILE A 92 15.73 4.33 1.79
N VAL A 93 17.01 4.07 1.54
CA VAL A 93 17.51 3.64 0.24
C VAL A 93 16.87 2.31 -0.20
N LEU A 94 16.73 1.35 0.72
CA LEU A 94 16.08 0.07 0.43
C LEU A 94 14.60 0.26 0.12
N ASN A 95 13.91 1.13 0.87
CA ASN A 95 12.52 1.46 0.62
C ASN A 95 12.33 2.18 -0.74
N MET A 96 13.23 3.11 -1.10
CA MET A 96 13.22 3.77 -2.41
C MET A 96 13.48 2.77 -3.55
N ALA A 97 14.46 1.87 -3.38
CA ALA A 97 14.74 0.82 -4.34
C ALA A 97 13.53 -0.12 -4.51
N ALA A 98 12.86 -0.47 -3.41
CA ALA A 98 11.63 -1.25 -3.41
C ALA A 98 10.49 -0.53 -4.14
N ASN A 99 10.29 0.77 -3.91
CA ASN A 99 9.30 1.59 -4.62
C ASN A 99 9.59 1.72 -6.13
N ILE A 100 10.85 1.92 -6.52
CA ILE A 100 11.26 2.00 -7.94
C ILE A 100 11.07 0.65 -8.64
N LEU A 101 11.31 -0.44 -7.90
CA LEU A 101 10.96 -1.80 -8.28
C LEU A 101 9.51 -2.13 -7.91
N GLY A 102 8.62 -1.13 -7.86
CA GLY A 102 7.15 -1.22 -7.80
C GLY A 102 6.53 -1.94 -6.60
N LEU A 103 7.28 -2.18 -5.53
CA LEU A 103 6.78 -2.82 -4.30
C LEU A 103 6.06 -1.88 -3.35
N GLY A 104 6.09 -0.58 -3.62
CA GLY A 104 5.49 0.42 -2.75
C GLY A 104 4.04 0.76 -3.08
N ASN A 105 3.28 -0.23 -3.56
CA ASN A 105 1.83 -0.13 -3.73
C ASN A 105 1.14 -0.90 -2.60
#